data_AF-A0A1G3AVV8-F1
#
_entry.id   AF-A0A1G3AVV8-F1
#
_cell.length_a   1.000
_cell.length_b   1.000
_cell.length_c   1.000
_cell.angle_alpha   90.00
_cell.angle_beta   90.00
_cell.angle_gamma   90.00
#
_symmetry.space_group_name_H-M   'P 1'
#
loop_
_entity.id
_entity.type
_entity.pdbx_description
1 polymer ?
#
loop_
_entity_poly.entity_id
_entity_poly.type
_entity_poly.pdbx_seq_one_letter_code
_entity_poly.pdbx_strand_id
1 'polypeptide(L)'
;MINYYQVLQVQEGSDRDEIKNSFRKLVKKYHPDKNKINGISSEEQIKLLIKAYKTLTDSEKRIHYDTQLHSNNIRNFYYKEKVERESYKYDLKSQAKMVLNDLLNKNGHQAVKNYERLKEENKEFELLAFLNLKDYLDCKFLLAEEYEKQGNYELAFELYEYVYQEENNNPVRRYLIEEIKERIIRLSCKKLTKHVQPKSAITYLTRALNLKLSKNEEAFIYKKIADCYVTSGEWNNALANFNMALSLCPNLKGAQTLKNKLNNHFSQETYPPDRSRAGCT
;
A
#
# COMPACT_ATOMS: atom_id res chain seq x y z
N MET A 1 31.30 -25.31 4.80
CA MET A 1 32.06 -26.02 5.87
C MET A 1 31.35 -27.33 6.14
N ILE A 2 32.06 -28.46 6.23
CA ILE A 2 31.45 -29.77 6.47
C ILE A 2 31.10 -29.88 7.97
N ASN A 3 29.86 -30.27 8.29
CA ASN A 3 29.44 -30.50 9.67
C ASN A 3 29.93 -31.88 10.15
N TYR A 4 30.88 -31.90 11.08
CA TYR A 4 31.52 -33.10 11.61
C TYR A 4 30.60 -33.91 12.53
N TYR A 5 29.62 -33.25 13.17
CA TYR A 5 28.57 -33.93 13.92
C TYR A 5 27.67 -34.72 12.97
N GLN A 6 27.30 -34.14 11.84
CA GLN A 6 26.55 -34.84 10.78
C GLN A 6 27.36 -35.97 10.14
N VAL A 7 28.66 -35.76 9.89
CA VAL A 7 29.57 -36.81 9.37
C VAL A 7 29.63 -38.01 10.32
N LEU A 8 29.69 -37.75 11.63
CA LEU A 8 29.66 -38.80 12.65
C LEU A 8 28.25 -39.23 13.05
N GLN A 9 27.19 -38.65 12.46
CA GLN A 9 25.79 -38.94 12.76
C GLN A 9 25.45 -38.83 14.25
N VAL A 10 25.98 -37.81 14.91
CA VAL A 10 25.76 -37.50 16.33
C VAL A 10 25.19 -36.09 16.48
N GLN A 11 24.57 -35.79 17.62
CA GLN A 11 24.02 -34.45 17.89
C GLN A 11 25.12 -33.46 18.29
N GLU A 12 24.90 -32.18 17.98
CA GLU A 12 25.72 -31.09 18.53
C GLU A 12 25.54 -31.09 20.05
N GLY A 13 26.63 -31.32 20.79
CA GLY A 13 26.58 -31.52 22.25
C GLY A 13 26.84 -32.96 22.73
N SER A 14 26.92 -33.93 21.82
CA SER A 14 27.24 -35.33 22.16
C SER A 14 28.55 -35.45 22.94
N ASP A 15 28.60 -36.39 23.87
CA ASP A 15 29.79 -36.63 24.68
C ASP A 15 30.88 -37.40 23.91
N ARG A 16 32.06 -37.55 24.51
CA ARG A 16 33.19 -38.22 23.87
C ARG A 16 32.93 -39.70 23.60
N ASP A 17 32.15 -40.36 24.45
CA ASP A 17 31.89 -41.80 24.35
C ASP A 17 30.88 -42.10 23.23
N GLU A 18 29.85 -41.26 23.07
CA GLU A 18 28.91 -41.28 21.95
C GLU A 18 29.62 -41.04 20.61
N ILE A 19 30.46 -40.01 20.53
CA ILE A 19 31.28 -39.69 19.35
C ILE A 19 32.16 -40.89 18.97
N LYS A 20 32.82 -41.52 19.96
CA LYS A 20 33.69 -42.68 19.77
C LYS A 20 32.93 -43.93 19.33
N ASN A 21 31.76 -44.17 19.91
CA ASN A 21 30.91 -45.29 19.56
C ASN A 21 30.37 -45.16 18.13
N SER A 22 29.94 -43.96 17.73
CA SER A 22 29.46 -43.72 16.37
C SER A 22 30.59 -43.84 15.34
N PHE A 23 31.75 -43.25 15.61
CA PHE A 23 32.93 -43.37 14.75
C PHE A 23 33.31 -44.83 14.47
N ARG A 24 33.36 -45.68 15.51
CA ARG A 24 33.66 -47.12 15.36
C ARG A 24 32.64 -47.85 14.48
N LYS A 25 31.35 -47.54 14.65
CA LYS A 25 30.27 -48.11 13.83
C LYS A 25 30.42 -47.70 12.36
N LEU A 26 30.68 -46.41 12.10
CA LEU A 26 30.78 -45.88 10.74
C LEU A 26 32.05 -46.38 10.02
N VAL A 27 33.20 -46.42 10.69
CA VAL A 27 34.43 -46.97 10.08
C VAL A 27 34.26 -48.45 9.72
N LYS A 28 33.62 -49.25 10.59
CA LYS A 28 33.32 -50.67 10.29
C LYS A 28 32.35 -50.82 9.11
N LYS A 29 31.42 -49.87 8.95
CA LYS A 29 30.46 -49.83 7.84
C LYS A 29 31.14 -49.49 6.52
N TYR A 30 32.10 -48.56 6.50
CA TYR A 30 32.79 -48.11 5.29
C TYR A 30 34.12 -48.83 5.01
N HIS A 31 34.50 -49.83 5.82
CA HIS A 31 35.77 -50.52 5.68
C HIS A 31 35.92 -51.17 4.27
N PRO A 32 37.07 -50.99 3.59
CA PRO A 32 37.27 -51.47 2.21
C PRO A 32 37.11 -52.99 2.08
N ASP A 33 37.40 -53.71 3.15
CA ASP A 33 37.29 -55.18 3.19
C ASP A 33 35.83 -55.69 3.09
N LYS A 34 34.85 -54.86 3.49
CA LYS A 34 33.41 -55.17 3.37
C LYS A 34 32.73 -54.52 2.17
N ASN A 35 33.35 -53.51 1.55
CA ASN A 35 32.78 -52.73 0.44
C ASN A 35 33.73 -52.68 -0.78
N LYS A 36 34.12 -53.85 -1.30
CA LYS A 36 35.06 -53.95 -2.44
C LYS A 36 34.54 -53.35 -3.76
N ILE A 37 33.23 -53.09 -3.88
CA ILE A 37 32.59 -52.55 -5.09
C ILE A 37 32.65 -51.01 -5.15
N ASN A 38 32.82 -50.31 -4.02
CA ASN A 38 32.77 -48.84 -3.92
C ASN A 38 34.11 -48.21 -3.47
N GLY A 39 35.23 -48.87 -3.78
CA GLY A 39 36.53 -48.67 -3.11
C GLY A 39 37.03 -47.21 -3.01
N ILE A 40 36.88 -46.42 -4.07
CA ILE A 40 37.36 -45.02 -4.12
C ILE A 40 36.55 -44.12 -3.17
N SER A 41 35.23 -44.30 -3.09
CA SER A 41 34.36 -43.53 -2.20
C SER A 41 34.53 -43.90 -0.72
N SER A 42 34.94 -45.14 -0.44
CA SER A 42 35.08 -45.67 0.92
C SER A 42 36.32 -45.13 1.64
N GLU A 43 37.43 -44.93 0.94
CA GLU A 43 38.66 -44.39 1.53
C GLU A 43 38.52 -42.92 1.91
N GLU A 44 37.89 -42.12 1.04
CA GLU A 44 37.62 -40.69 1.29
C GLU A 44 36.65 -40.50 2.47
N GLN A 45 35.60 -41.33 2.55
CA GLN A 45 34.67 -41.37 3.69
C GLN A 45 35.39 -41.66 5.00
N ILE A 46 36.27 -42.67 5.04
CA ILE A 46 37.05 -43.01 6.23
C ILE A 46 37.98 -41.86 6.63
N LYS A 47 38.66 -41.23 5.67
CA LYS A 47 39.50 -40.05 5.94
C LYS A 47 38.69 -38.91 6.57
N LEU A 48 37.47 -38.66 6.08
CA LEU A 48 36.57 -37.64 6.63
C LEU A 48 36.07 -38.01 8.04
N LEU A 49 35.72 -39.27 8.29
CA LEU A 49 35.33 -39.78 9.62
C LEU A 49 36.47 -39.61 10.63
N ILE A 50 37.71 -39.94 10.25
CA ILE A 50 38.89 -39.78 11.12
C ILE A 50 39.11 -38.30 11.44
N LYS A 51 38.98 -37.42 10.44
CA LYS A 51 39.13 -35.98 10.62
C LYS A 51 38.06 -35.42 11.56
N ALA A 52 36.79 -35.80 11.36
CA ALA A 52 35.67 -35.42 12.22
C ALA A 52 35.88 -35.91 13.66
N TYR A 53 36.25 -37.17 13.84
CA TYR A 53 36.51 -37.75 15.17
C TYR A 53 37.63 -37.00 15.89
N LYS A 54 38.78 -36.79 15.24
CA LYS A 54 39.92 -36.07 15.83
C LYS A 54 39.56 -34.65 16.25
N THR A 55 38.78 -33.93 15.46
CA THR A 55 38.35 -32.56 15.79
C THR A 55 37.33 -32.54 16.93
N LEU A 56 36.36 -33.45 16.95
CA LEU A 56 35.29 -33.44 17.95
C LEU A 56 35.66 -34.08 19.30
N THR A 57 36.67 -34.94 19.36
CA THR A 57 37.15 -35.49 20.65
C THR A 57 38.15 -34.61 21.38
N ASP A 58 38.89 -33.77 20.67
CA ASP A 58 39.84 -32.82 21.25
C ASP A 58 39.10 -31.56 21.71
N SER A 59 39.23 -31.19 22.99
CA SER A 59 38.44 -30.10 23.59
C SER A 59 38.73 -28.74 22.96
N GLU A 60 40.00 -28.41 22.72
CA GLU A 60 40.36 -27.11 22.13
C GLU A 60 39.93 -27.04 20.67
N LYS A 61 40.16 -28.13 19.91
CA LYS A 61 39.75 -28.20 18.50
C LYS A 61 38.23 -28.17 18.35
N ARG A 62 37.49 -28.81 19.25
CA ARG A 62 36.02 -28.79 19.27
C ARG A 62 35.49 -27.38 19.53
N ILE A 63 36.03 -26.67 20.51
CA ILE A 63 35.62 -25.27 20.80
C ILE A 63 35.82 -24.37 19.58
N HIS A 64 37.00 -24.43 18.95
CA HIS A 64 37.28 -23.62 17.77
C HIS A 64 36.36 -23.99 16.59
N TYR A 65 36.15 -25.29 16.39
CA TYR A 65 35.26 -25.82 15.37
C TYR A 65 33.80 -25.37 15.58
N ASP A 66 33.29 -25.49 16.80
CA ASP A 66 31.93 -25.11 17.17
C ASP A 66 31.71 -23.59 16.98
N THR A 67 32.70 -22.78 17.37
CA THR A 67 32.67 -21.32 17.14
C THR A 67 32.62 -20.98 15.65
N GLN A 68 33.40 -21.66 14.83
CA GLN A 68 33.41 -21.47 13.38
C GLN A 68 32.13 -22.01 12.71
N LEU A 69 31.57 -23.10 13.22
CA LEU A 69 30.31 -23.67 12.74
C LEU A 69 29.14 -22.72 13.07
N HIS A 70 29.09 -22.19 14.29
CA HIS A 70 28.07 -21.25 14.74
C HIS A 70 28.12 -19.93 13.96
N SER A 71 29.31 -19.35 13.80
CA SER A 71 29.48 -18.13 12.97
C SER A 71 29.11 -18.36 11.51
N ASN A 72 29.42 -19.52 10.92
CA ASN A 72 28.97 -19.88 9.58
C ASN A 72 27.45 -20.10 9.49
N ASN A 73 26.82 -20.69 10.51
CA ASN A 73 25.37 -20.86 10.56
C ASN A 73 24.65 -19.51 10.65
N ILE A 74 25.12 -18.61 11.51
CA ILE A 74 24.64 -17.23 11.59
C ILE A 74 24.79 -16.53 10.25
N ARG A 75 25.98 -16.62 9.63
CA ARG A 75 26.24 -16.04 8.32
C ARG A 75 25.28 -16.61 7.26
N ASN A 76 25.14 -17.92 7.17
CA ASN A 76 24.22 -18.57 6.23
C ASN A 76 22.76 -18.17 6.47
N PHE A 77 22.33 -18.02 7.72
CA PHE A 77 21.01 -17.52 8.06
C PHE A 77 20.81 -16.11 7.50
N TYR A 78 21.74 -15.17 7.77
CA TYR A 78 21.68 -13.82 7.23
C TYR A 78 21.71 -13.77 5.70
N TYR A 79 22.53 -14.60 5.05
CA TYR A 79 22.57 -14.66 3.59
C TYR A 79 21.27 -15.24 3.02
N LYS A 80 20.72 -16.31 3.61
CA LYS A 80 19.46 -16.91 3.18
C LYS A 80 18.29 -15.93 3.35
N GLU A 81 18.20 -15.29 4.51
CA GLU A 81 17.18 -14.26 4.78
C GLU A 81 17.31 -13.07 3.82
N LYS A 82 18.54 -12.62 3.52
CA LYS A 82 18.79 -11.56 2.54
C LYS A 82 18.36 -11.97 1.13
N VAL A 83 18.70 -13.18 0.70
CA VAL A 83 18.32 -13.71 -0.62
C VAL A 83 16.81 -13.90 -0.72
N GLU A 84 16.16 -14.41 0.32
CA GLU A 84 14.70 -14.54 0.36
C GLU A 84 14.02 -13.17 0.30
N ARG A 85 14.51 -12.18 1.05
CA ARG A 85 14.02 -10.78 0.95
C ARG A 85 14.24 -10.17 -0.42
N GLU A 86 15.39 -10.39 -1.05
CA GLU A 86 15.69 -9.90 -2.39
C GLU A 86 14.82 -10.58 -3.46
N SER A 87 14.61 -11.89 -3.33
CA SER A 87 13.71 -12.68 -4.18
C SER A 87 12.26 -12.21 -4.04
N TYR A 88 11.79 -12.01 -2.81
CA TYR A 88 10.46 -11.49 -2.53
C TYR A 88 10.26 -10.08 -3.10
N LYS A 89 11.26 -9.21 -2.91
CA LYS A 89 11.26 -7.86 -3.49
C LYS A 89 11.23 -7.89 -5.02
N TYR A 90 11.91 -8.84 -5.65
CA TYR A 90 11.90 -9.01 -7.10
C TYR A 90 10.53 -9.47 -7.62
N ASP A 91 9.86 -10.36 -6.88
CA ASP A 91 8.50 -10.79 -7.19
C ASP A 91 7.52 -9.61 -7.10
N LEU A 92 7.49 -8.89 -5.97
CA LEU A 92 6.65 -7.70 -5.80
C LEU A 92 6.94 -6.62 -6.85
N LYS A 93 8.22 -6.42 -7.20
CA LYS A 93 8.60 -5.48 -8.27
C LYS A 93 8.02 -5.88 -9.62
N SER A 94 8.02 -7.17 -9.94
CA SER A 94 7.46 -7.68 -11.18
C SER A 94 5.94 -7.50 -11.18
N GLN A 95 5.27 -7.82 -10.08
CA GLN A 95 3.83 -7.62 -9.93
C GLN A 95 3.43 -6.13 -10.02
N ALA A 96 4.18 -5.23 -9.38
CA ALA A 96 3.97 -3.78 -9.48
C ALA A 96 4.11 -3.26 -10.92
N LYS A 97 5.11 -3.76 -11.66
CA LYS A 97 5.28 -3.45 -13.09
C LYS A 97 4.17 -4.02 -13.95
N MET A 98 3.66 -5.21 -13.62
CA MET A 98 2.51 -5.79 -14.30
C MET A 98 1.27 -4.92 -14.13
N VAL A 99 1.00 -4.41 -12.93
CA VAL A 99 -0.12 -3.46 -12.70
C VAL A 99 -0.01 -2.26 -13.63
N LEU A 100 1.17 -1.61 -13.68
CA LEU A 100 1.38 -0.47 -14.58
C LEU A 100 1.21 -0.87 -16.05
N ASN A 101 1.77 -2.00 -16.47
CA ASN A 101 1.65 -2.48 -17.84
C ASN A 101 0.19 -2.79 -18.22
N ASP A 102 -0.58 -3.41 -17.34
CA ASP A 102 -2.00 -3.70 -17.56
C ASP A 102 -2.80 -2.39 -17.72
N LEU A 103 -2.52 -1.38 -16.89
CA LEU A 103 -3.13 -0.05 -17.00
C LEU A 103 -2.81 0.62 -18.35
N LEU A 104 -1.54 0.61 -18.76
CA LEU A 104 -1.10 1.17 -20.05
C LEU A 104 -1.75 0.46 -21.25
N ASN A 105 -1.99 -0.84 -21.13
CA ASN A 105 -2.62 -1.66 -22.17
C ASN A 105 -4.16 -1.70 -22.07
N LYS A 106 -4.79 -0.77 -21.32
CA LYS A 106 -6.25 -0.67 -21.15
C LYS A 106 -6.91 -1.89 -20.49
N ASN A 107 -6.14 -2.73 -19.80
CA ASN A 107 -6.63 -3.86 -19.00
C ASN A 107 -6.93 -3.41 -17.55
N GLY A 108 -7.63 -2.29 -17.40
CA GLY A 108 -7.78 -1.59 -16.11
C GLY A 108 -8.41 -2.44 -15.01
N HIS A 109 -9.47 -3.19 -15.32
CA HIS A 109 -10.14 -4.05 -14.34
C HIS A 109 -9.21 -5.09 -13.72
N GLN A 110 -8.38 -5.75 -14.54
CA GLN A 110 -7.40 -6.72 -14.05
C GLN A 110 -6.28 -6.03 -13.26
N ALA A 111 -5.86 -4.84 -13.68
CA ALA A 111 -4.84 -4.08 -12.99
C ALA A 111 -5.28 -3.67 -11.58
N VAL A 112 -6.52 -3.15 -11.43
CA VAL A 112 -7.09 -2.80 -10.13
C VAL A 112 -7.20 -4.02 -9.24
N LYS A 113 -7.71 -5.14 -9.76
CA LYS A 113 -7.80 -6.39 -9.01
C LYS A 113 -6.43 -6.87 -8.51
N ASN A 114 -5.40 -6.80 -9.36
CA ASN A 114 -4.04 -7.16 -8.99
C ASN A 114 -3.46 -6.20 -7.95
N TYR A 115 -3.70 -4.89 -8.11
CA TYR A 115 -3.25 -3.86 -7.19
C TYR A 115 -3.88 -3.99 -5.79
N GLU A 116 -5.17 -4.24 -5.73
CA GLU A 116 -5.89 -4.45 -4.46
C GLU A 116 -5.43 -5.71 -3.75
N ARG A 117 -5.31 -6.83 -4.49
CA ARG A 117 -4.73 -8.06 -3.95
C ARG A 117 -3.34 -7.82 -3.34
N LEU A 118 -2.47 -7.10 -4.06
CA LEU A 118 -1.13 -6.77 -3.57
C LEU A 118 -1.18 -6.00 -2.25
N LYS A 119 -2.06 -5.00 -2.12
CA LYS A 119 -2.23 -4.22 -0.89
C LYS A 119 -2.81 -5.02 0.26
N GLU A 120 -3.73 -5.95 -0.02
CA GLU A 120 -4.34 -6.80 0.99
C GLU A 120 -3.35 -7.82 1.55
N GLU A 121 -2.59 -8.47 0.67
CA GLU A 121 -1.57 -9.46 1.04
C GLU A 121 -0.35 -8.81 1.71
N ASN A 122 -0.07 -7.54 1.40
CA ASN A 122 1.12 -6.83 1.83
C ASN A 122 0.78 -5.44 2.38
N LYS A 123 0.64 -5.32 3.70
CA LYS A 123 0.29 -4.05 4.36
C LYS A 123 1.28 -2.90 4.11
N GLU A 124 2.55 -3.22 3.87
CA GLU A 124 3.61 -2.24 3.59
C GLU A 124 3.85 -2.03 2.07
N PHE A 125 3.03 -2.62 1.21
CA PHE A 125 3.21 -2.50 -0.23
C PHE A 125 2.89 -1.09 -0.70
N GLU A 126 3.90 -0.45 -1.28
CA GLU A 126 3.80 0.85 -1.95
C GLU A 126 4.42 0.78 -3.34
N LEU A 127 3.69 1.23 -4.35
CA LEU A 127 4.15 1.22 -5.75
C LEU A 127 5.46 1.99 -5.93
N LEU A 128 5.65 3.08 -5.16
CA LEU A 128 6.86 3.92 -5.20
C LEU A 128 8.13 3.16 -4.76
N ALA A 129 8.01 2.07 -3.99
CA ALA A 129 9.15 1.23 -3.64
C ALA A 129 9.69 0.42 -4.84
N PHE A 130 8.91 0.30 -5.91
CA PHE A 130 9.17 -0.58 -7.04
C PHE A 130 9.21 0.12 -8.40
N LEU A 131 8.56 1.29 -8.50
CA LEU A 131 8.49 2.15 -9.68
C LEU A 131 9.30 3.43 -9.45
N ASN A 132 9.82 4.04 -10.52
CA ASN A 132 10.36 5.39 -10.42
C ASN A 132 9.21 6.40 -10.25
N LEU A 133 9.52 7.63 -9.83
CA LEU A 133 8.51 8.65 -9.52
C LEU A 133 7.54 8.91 -10.70
N LYS A 134 8.07 8.99 -11.92
CA LYS A 134 7.26 9.23 -13.13
C LYS A 134 6.26 8.10 -13.36
N ASP A 135 6.75 6.86 -13.40
CA ASP A 135 5.93 5.67 -13.61
C ASP A 135 4.92 5.45 -12.48
N TYR A 136 5.30 5.80 -11.25
CA TYR A 136 4.41 5.76 -10.08
C TYR A 136 3.25 6.76 -10.20
N LEU A 137 3.53 8.00 -10.58
CA LEU A 137 2.51 9.03 -10.77
C LEU A 137 1.59 8.71 -11.95
N ASP A 138 2.16 8.20 -13.05
CA ASP A 138 1.39 7.74 -14.21
C ASP A 138 0.51 6.53 -13.81
N CYS A 139 1.03 5.59 -13.03
CA CYS A 139 0.27 4.47 -12.47
C CYS A 139 -0.89 4.94 -11.60
N LYS A 140 -0.66 5.88 -10.67
CA LYS A 140 -1.71 6.45 -9.81
C LYS A 140 -2.79 7.15 -10.60
N PHE A 141 -2.43 7.93 -11.62
CA PHE A 141 -3.40 8.58 -12.49
C PHE A 141 -4.28 7.56 -13.22
N LEU A 142 -3.68 6.52 -13.80
CA LEU A 142 -4.42 5.47 -14.51
C LEU A 142 -5.31 4.64 -13.56
N LEU A 143 -4.83 4.35 -12.34
CA LEU A 143 -5.64 3.74 -11.29
C LEU A 143 -6.83 4.64 -10.94
N ALA A 144 -6.63 5.96 -10.82
CA ALA A 144 -7.71 6.90 -10.55
C ALA A 144 -8.79 6.89 -11.64
N GLU A 145 -8.39 6.87 -12.91
CA GLU A 145 -9.32 6.74 -14.04
C GLU A 145 -10.13 5.46 -13.98
N GLU A 146 -9.47 4.35 -13.63
CA GLU A 146 -10.13 3.06 -13.56
C GLU A 146 -11.08 2.96 -12.36
N TYR A 147 -10.69 3.48 -11.20
CA TYR A 147 -11.59 3.60 -10.05
C TYR A 147 -12.79 4.51 -10.36
N GLU A 148 -12.59 5.61 -11.09
CA GLU A 148 -13.69 6.47 -11.51
C GLU A 148 -14.70 5.71 -12.40
N LYS A 149 -14.22 4.91 -13.36
CA LYS A 149 -15.08 4.08 -14.22
C LYS A 149 -15.87 3.04 -13.43
N GLN A 150 -15.24 2.45 -12.42
CA GLN A 150 -15.88 1.43 -11.56
C GLN A 150 -16.83 2.04 -10.51
N GLY A 151 -16.89 3.37 -10.40
CA GLY A 151 -17.76 4.06 -9.44
C GLY A 151 -17.15 4.26 -8.05
N ASN A 152 -15.88 3.90 -7.86
CA ASN A 152 -15.13 4.09 -6.62
C ASN A 152 -14.61 5.54 -6.54
N TYR A 153 -15.55 6.49 -6.46
CA TYR A 153 -15.26 7.92 -6.58
C TYR A 153 -14.38 8.47 -5.45
N GLU A 154 -14.46 7.93 -4.24
CA GLU A 154 -13.62 8.36 -3.12
C GLU A 154 -12.15 8.02 -3.41
N LEU A 155 -11.84 6.78 -3.77
CA LEU A 155 -10.48 6.35 -4.13
C LEU A 155 -9.95 7.09 -5.36
N ALA A 156 -10.79 7.29 -6.37
CA ALA A 156 -10.41 8.09 -7.55
C ALA A 156 -10.02 9.53 -7.16
N PHE A 157 -10.78 10.16 -6.25
CA PHE A 157 -10.48 11.50 -5.75
C PHE A 157 -9.12 11.53 -5.05
N GLU A 158 -8.87 10.61 -4.11
CA GLU A 158 -7.61 10.54 -3.37
C GLU A 158 -6.40 10.45 -4.30
N LEU A 159 -6.49 9.59 -5.33
CA LEU A 159 -5.41 9.40 -6.28
C LEU A 159 -5.21 10.60 -7.18
N TYR A 160 -6.29 11.22 -7.70
CA TYR A 160 -6.17 12.44 -8.50
C TYR A 160 -5.58 13.59 -7.69
N GLU A 161 -6.04 13.79 -6.45
CA GLU A 161 -5.53 14.87 -5.59
C GLU A 161 -4.04 14.66 -5.30
N TYR A 162 -3.62 13.44 -5.01
CA TYR A 162 -2.21 13.11 -4.79
C TYR A 162 -1.36 13.46 -6.02
N VAL A 163 -1.77 13.02 -7.21
CA VAL A 163 -1.02 13.32 -8.44
C VAL A 163 -0.99 14.83 -8.71
N TYR A 164 -2.09 15.55 -8.46
CA TYR A 164 -2.13 17.00 -8.59
C TYR A 164 -1.12 17.68 -7.66
N GLN A 165 -1.06 17.27 -6.38
CA GLN A 165 -0.15 17.88 -5.39
C GLN A 165 1.32 17.70 -5.78
N GLU A 166 1.70 16.52 -6.28
CA GLU A 166 3.07 16.22 -6.68
C GLU A 166 3.50 16.94 -7.97
N GLU A 167 2.56 17.17 -8.91
CA GLU A 167 2.89 17.61 -10.27
C GLU A 167 2.46 19.05 -10.59
N ASN A 168 1.74 19.77 -9.71
CA ASN A 168 1.15 21.09 -10.02
C ASN A 168 2.14 22.22 -10.34
N ASN A 169 3.43 22.00 -10.11
CA ASN A 169 4.51 22.92 -10.43
C ASN A 169 5.40 22.42 -11.59
N ASN A 170 5.07 21.27 -12.19
CA ASN A 170 5.80 20.72 -13.32
C ASN A 170 5.37 21.40 -14.63
N PRO A 171 6.24 22.21 -15.27
CA PRO A 171 5.87 22.94 -16.48
C PRO A 171 5.64 22.00 -17.68
N VAL A 172 6.25 20.82 -17.70
CA VAL A 172 6.16 19.85 -18.80
C VAL A 172 4.79 19.17 -18.82
N ARG A 173 4.19 18.94 -17.65
CA ARG A 173 2.94 18.19 -17.48
C ARG A 173 1.71 19.09 -17.31
N ARG A 174 1.80 20.35 -17.72
CA ARG A 174 0.73 21.34 -17.55
C ARG A 174 -0.64 20.86 -18.04
N TYR A 175 -0.72 20.23 -19.21
CA TYR A 175 -1.98 19.71 -19.76
C TYR A 175 -2.60 18.61 -18.89
N LEU A 176 -1.77 17.66 -18.42
CA LEU A 176 -2.22 16.61 -17.52
C LEU A 176 -2.74 17.18 -16.20
N ILE A 177 -2.08 18.21 -15.66
CA ILE A 177 -2.50 18.85 -14.40
C ILE A 177 -3.82 19.59 -14.55
N GLU A 178 -4.03 20.28 -15.67
CA GLU A 178 -5.31 20.92 -15.96
C GLU A 178 -6.42 19.88 -16.14
N GLU A 179 -6.14 18.74 -16.78
CA GLU A 179 -7.08 17.62 -16.88
C GLU A 179 -7.43 17.03 -15.51
N ILE A 180 -6.42 16.76 -14.68
CA ILE A 180 -6.62 16.24 -13.31
C ILE A 180 -7.45 17.23 -12.50
N LYS A 181 -7.16 18.53 -12.59
CA LYS A 181 -7.96 19.58 -11.92
C LYS A 181 -9.42 19.53 -12.35
N GLU A 182 -9.70 19.46 -13.65
CA GLU A 182 -11.06 19.36 -14.16
C GLU A 182 -11.77 18.10 -13.64
N ARG A 183 -11.06 16.96 -13.62
CA ARG A 183 -11.58 15.70 -13.08
C ARG A 183 -11.90 15.80 -11.59
N ILE A 184 -11.02 16.38 -10.76
CA ILE A 184 -11.26 16.59 -9.32
C ILE A 184 -12.50 17.46 -9.10
N ILE A 185 -12.63 18.58 -9.83
CA ILE A 185 -13.79 19.47 -9.73
C ILE A 185 -15.08 18.74 -10.16
N ARG A 186 -15.03 17.99 -11.27
CA ARG A 186 -16.17 17.23 -11.78
C ARG A 186 -16.61 16.16 -10.79
N LEU A 187 -15.66 15.41 -10.25
CA LEU A 187 -15.88 14.31 -9.31
C LEU A 187 -16.49 14.82 -8.01
N SER A 188 -15.88 15.83 -7.39
CA SER A 188 -16.39 16.47 -6.16
C SER A 188 -17.78 17.07 -6.37
N CYS A 189 -17.98 17.88 -7.41
CA CYS A 189 -19.23 18.62 -7.57
C CYS A 189 -20.41 17.79 -8.09
N LYS A 190 -20.17 16.73 -8.89
CA LYS A 190 -21.24 15.98 -9.57
C LYS A 190 -21.42 14.54 -9.09
N LYS A 191 -20.34 13.87 -8.69
CA LYS A 191 -20.37 12.44 -8.32
C LYS A 191 -20.44 12.31 -6.80
N LEU A 192 -19.47 12.84 -6.06
CA LEU A 192 -19.39 12.68 -4.61
C LEU A 192 -20.58 13.30 -3.87
N THR A 193 -21.09 14.44 -4.33
CA THR A 193 -22.33 15.06 -3.79
C THR A 193 -23.59 14.21 -3.95
N LYS A 194 -23.60 13.19 -4.83
CA LYS A 194 -24.74 12.30 -5.04
C LYS A 194 -24.58 10.93 -4.38
N HIS A 195 -23.34 10.48 -4.19
CA HIS A 195 -23.03 9.11 -3.78
C HIS A 195 -22.56 8.99 -2.33
N VAL A 196 -22.17 10.10 -1.70
CA VAL A 196 -21.68 10.11 -0.32
C VAL A 196 -22.57 11.00 0.55
N GLN A 197 -22.54 10.80 1.87
CA GLN A 197 -23.25 11.64 2.82
C GLN A 197 -22.85 13.13 2.67
N PRO A 198 -23.78 14.07 2.90
CA PRO A 198 -23.50 15.51 2.73
C PRO A 198 -22.26 16.03 3.46
N LYS A 199 -22.01 15.56 4.68
CA LYS A 199 -20.83 15.95 5.47
C LYS A 199 -19.53 15.52 4.80
N SER A 200 -19.44 14.28 4.33
CA SER A 200 -18.26 13.80 3.59
C SER A 200 -18.11 14.52 2.25
N ALA A 201 -19.21 14.79 1.55
CA ALA A 201 -19.18 15.56 0.30
C ALA A 201 -18.61 16.96 0.50
N ILE A 202 -18.94 17.62 1.62
CA ILE A 202 -18.35 18.91 2.01
C ILE A 202 -16.83 18.77 2.19
N THR A 203 -16.33 17.72 2.84
CA THR A 203 -14.88 17.48 2.97
C THR A 203 -14.18 17.45 1.63
N TYR A 204 -14.70 16.73 0.64
CA TYR A 204 -14.12 16.67 -0.70
C TYR A 204 -14.21 17.99 -1.46
N LEU A 205 -15.31 18.73 -1.31
CA LEU A 205 -15.48 20.05 -1.92
C LEU A 205 -14.50 21.07 -1.33
N THR A 206 -14.32 21.07 -0.01
CA THR A 206 -13.35 21.94 0.67
C THR A 206 -11.92 21.61 0.24
N ARG A 207 -11.58 20.33 0.08
CA ARG A 207 -10.29 19.91 -0.46
C ARG A 207 -10.08 20.41 -1.90
N ALA A 208 -11.12 20.36 -2.73
CA ALA A 208 -11.07 20.90 -4.09
C ALA A 208 -10.84 22.42 -4.14
N LEU A 209 -11.17 23.18 -3.08
CA LEU A 209 -10.85 24.61 -2.99
C LEU A 209 -9.35 24.89 -2.87
N ASN A 210 -8.53 23.90 -2.50
CA ASN A 210 -7.07 24.05 -2.41
C ASN A 210 -6.36 24.00 -3.78
N LEU A 211 -7.10 23.75 -4.87
CA LEU A 211 -6.58 23.74 -6.23
C LEU A 211 -6.36 25.17 -6.75
N LYS A 212 -5.56 25.33 -7.82
CA LYS A 212 -5.41 26.61 -8.54
C LYS A 212 -6.66 26.89 -9.40
N LEU A 213 -7.71 27.41 -8.77
CA LEU A 213 -9.03 27.66 -9.35
C LEU A 213 -9.20 29.07 -9.91
N SER A 214 -10.07 29.20 -10.90
CA SER A 214 -10.66 30.49 -11.29
C SER A 214 -11.77 30.91 -10.33
N LYS A 215 -12.06 32.22 -10.26
CA LYS A 215 -13.17 32.76 -9.44
C LYS A 215 -14.51 32.08 -9.73
N ASN A 216 -14.76 31.69 -10.97
CA ASN A 216 -16.00 31.02 -11.37
C ASN A 216 -16.08 29.57 -10.85
N GLU A 217 -14.97 28.83 -10.89
CA GLU A 217 -14.90 27.47 -10.34
C GLU A 217 -15.04 27.50 -8.81
N GLU A 218 -14.34 28.42 -8.16
CA GLU A 218 -14.40 28.63 -6.71
C GLU A 218 -15.84 28.97 -6.25
N ALA A 219 -16.49 29.93 -6.92
CA ALA A 219 -17.89 30.28 -6.66
C ALA A 219 -18.83 29.07 -6.84
N PHE A 220 -18.59 28.24 -7.85
CA PHE A 220 -19.40 27.06 -8.10
C PHE A 220 -19.24 26.00 -7.00
N ILE A 221 -18.02 25.79 -6.49
CA ILE A 221 -17.75 24.87 -5.37
C ILE A 221 -18.42 25.39 -4.09
N TYR A 222 -18.30 26.68 -3.75
CA TYR A 222 -18.99 27.25 -2.59
C TYR A 222 -20.52 27.09 -2.68
N LYS A 223 -21.10 27.26 -3.87
CA LYS A 223 -22.52 26.97 -4.09
C LYS A 223 -22.86 25.50 -3.80
N LYS A 224 -21.98 24.57 -4.18
CA LYS A 224 -22.17 23.14 -3.92
C LYS A 224 -22.03 22.79 -2.43
N ILE A 225 -21.12 23.44 -1.72
CA ILE A 225 -21.00 23.32 -0.26
C ILE A 225 -22.29 23.82 0.40
N ALA A 226 -22.81 24.97 -0.03
CA ALA A 226 -24.07 25.50 0.47
C ALA A 226 -25.26 24.55 0.20
N ASP A 227 -25.37 23.97 -1.00
CA ASP A 227 -26.36 22.93 -1.32
C ASP A 227 -26.28 21.74 -0.32
N CYS A 228 -25.07 21.30 0.03
CA CYS A 228 -24.85 20.21 0.99
C CYS A 228 -25.28 20.61 2.40
N TYR A 229 -24.95 21.81 2.87
CA TYR A 229 -25.38 22.31 4.18
C TYR A 229 -26.89 22.46 4.29
N VAL A 230 -27.58 22.91 3.23
CA VAL A 230 -29.05 22.91 3.18
C VAL A 230 -29.60 21.50 3.35
N THR A 231 -28.99 20.52 2.68
CA THR A 231 -29.40 19.11 2.78
C THR A 231 -29.16 18.55 4.19
N SER A 232 -28.14 19.01 4.89
CA SER A 232 -27.85 18.67 6.29
C SER A 232 -28.68 19.46 7.32
N GLY A 233 -29.47 20.45 6.90
CA GLY A 233 -30.21 21.34 7.80
C GLY A 233 -29.36 22.40 8.51
N GLU A 234 -28.12 22.65 8.08
CA GLU A 234 -27.21 23.64 8.67
C GLU A 234 -27.32 24.99 7.94
N TRP A 235 -28.44 25.68 8.13
CA TRP A 235 -28.86 26.82 7.31
C TRP A 235 -27.93 28.04 7.40
N ASN A 236 -27.36 28.33 8.57
CA ASN A 236 -26.40 29.42 8.73
C ASN A 236 -25.11 29.18 7.94
N ASN A 237 -24.60 27.94 7.99
CA ASN A 237 -23.43 27.53 7.20
C ASN A 237 -23.73 27.58 5.70
N ALA A 238 -24.95 27.16 5.30
CA ALA A 238 -25.39 27.27 3.92
C ALA A 238 -25.43 28.73 3.42
N LEU A 239 -25.98 29.65 4.22
CA LEU A 239 -26.06 31.07 3.88
C LEU A 239 -24.68 31.70 3.74
N ALA A 240 -23.76 31.42 4.68
CA ALA A 240 -22.39 31.93 4.64
C ALA A 240 -21.67 31.51 3.35
N ASN A 241 -21.72 30.22 3.00
CA ASN A 241 -21.10 29.70 1.78
C ASN A 241 -21.79 30.23 0.51
N PHE A 242 -23.10 30.43 0.53
CA PHE A 242 -23.81 31.02 -0.60
C PHE A 242 -23.42 32.48 -0.84
N ASN A 243 -23.28 33.28 0.22
CA ASN A 243 -22.82 34.65 0.12
C ASN A 243 -21.38 34.72 -0.41
N MET A 244 -20.50 33.81 0.02
CA MET A 244 -19.14 33.68 -0.52
C MET A 244 -19.17 33.34 -2.02
N ALA A 245 -20.06 32.45 -2.46
CA ALA A 245 -20.21 32.15 -3.88
C ALA A 245 -20.62 33.40 -4.70
N LEU A 246 -21.54 34.21 -4.18
CA LEU A 246 -22.02 35.42 -4.87
C LEU A 246 -21.01 36.57 -4.85
N SER A 247 -20.17 36.68 -3.81
CA SER A 247 -19.11 37.68 -3.76
C SER A 247 -18.04 37.42 -4.84
N LEU A 248 -17.78 36.16 -5.14
CA LEU A 248 -16.87 35.73 -6.21
C LEU A 248 -17.51 35.84 -7.61
N CYS A 249 -18.78 35.44 -7.74
CA CYS A 249 -19.51 35.44 -9.01
C CYS A 249 -20.99 35.82 -8.78
N PRO A 250 -21.37 37.11 -8.96
CA PRO A 250 -22.75 37.56 -8.71
C PRO A 250 -23.81 36.89 -9.60
N ASN A 251 -23.45 36.61 -10.87
CA ASN A 251 -24.33 36.02 -11.87
C ASN A 251 -24.15 34.50 -12.00
N LEU A 252 -23.97 33.81 -10.87
CA LEU A 252 -23.69 32.38 -10.85
C LEU A 252 -24.91 31.55 -11.31
N LYS A 253 -24.69 30.68 -12.30
CA LYS A 253 -25.74 29.80 -12.85
C LYS A 253 -26.33 28.88 -11.77
N GLY A 254 -27.66 28.90 -11.67
CA GLY A 254 -28.43 28.10 -10.72
C GLY A 254 -28.42 28.61 -9.28
N ALA A 255 -27.93 29.83 -9.02
CA ALA A 255 -27.97 30.44 -7.69
C ALA A 255 -29.41 30.77 -7.22
N GLN A 256 -30.32 31.06 -8.16
CA GLN A 256 -31.70 31.46 -7.83
C GLN A 256 -32.46 30.38 -7.04
N THR A 257 -32.30 29.10 -7.41
CA THR A 257 -32.97 28.00 -6.73
C THR A 257 -32.53 27.89 -5.28
N LEU A 258 -31.22 28.03 -5.02
CA LEU A 258 -30.65 27.99 -3.68
C LEU A 258 -31.06 29.23 -2.86
N LYS A 259 -31.06 30.42 -3.49
CA LYS A 259 -31.56 31.67 -2.89
C LYS A 259 -33.00 31.52 -2.39
N ASN A 260 -33.89 30.95 -3.21
CA ASN A 260 -35.28 30.72 -2.83
C ASN A 260 -35.41 29.77 -1.63
N LYS A 261 -34.61 28.69 -1.57
CA LYS A 261 -34.59 27.76 -0.43
C LYS A 261 -34.18 28.46 0.87
N LEU A 262 -33.11 29.25 0.83
CA LEU A 262 -32.61 29.99 1.99
C LEU A 262 -33.65 31.03 2.46
N ASN A 263 -34.20 31.82 1.52
CA ASN A 263 -35.22 32.82 1.85
C ASN A 263 -36.45 32.19 2.50
N ASN A 264 -36.94 31.07 1.97
CA ASN A 264 -38.11 30.39 2.54
C ASN A 264 -37.86 29.93 3.99
N HIS A 265 -36.67 29.42 4.29
CA HIS A 265 -36.32 28.98 5.64
C HIS A 265 -36.28 30.16 6.63
N PHE A 266 -35.50 31.21 6.33
CA PHE A 266 -35.37 32.36 7.23
C PHE A 266 -36.64 33.23 7.31
N SER A 267 -37.49 33.20 6.30
CA SER A 267 -38.82 33.86 6.36
C SER A 267 -39.80 33.10 7.25
N GLN A 268 -39.65 31.78 7.42
CA GLN A 268 -40.46 30.98 8.34
C GLN A 268 -39.99 31.10 9.80
N GLU A 269 -38.69 31.29 10.05
CA GLU A 269 -38.18 31.53 11.41
C GLU A 269 -38.58 32.89 11.99
N THR A 270 -38.81 33.89 11.14
CA THR A 270 -39.26 35.22 11.58
C THR A 270 -40.75 35.28 11.94
N TYR A 271 -41.53 34.27 11.56
CA TYR A 271 -42.94 34.10 11.92
C TYR A 271 -43.19 32.67 12.45
N PRO A 272 -42.77 32.36 13.70
CA PRO A 272 -43.19 31.10 14.32
C PRO A 272 -44.72 31.05 14.37
N PRO A 273 -45.36 29.91 14.05
CA PRO A 273 -46.81 29.80 14.16
C PRO A 273 -47.20 30.11 15.60
N ASP A 274 -48.07 31.10 15.74
CA ASP A 274 -48.59 31.61 16.99
C ASP A 274 -49.19 30.45 17.81
N ARG A 275 -48.42 29.90 18.76
CA ARG A 275 -48.89 28.89 19.72
C ARG A 275 -49.70 29.55 20.84
N SER A 276 -50.53 30.54 20.50
CA SER A 276 -51.46 31.18 21.41
C SER A 276 -52.89 31.17 20.86
N ARG A 277 -53.47 29.97 20.75
CA ARG A 277 -54.94 29.71 20.84
C ARG A 277 -55.23 28.22 20.61
N ALA A 278 -54.71 27.37 21.49
CA ALA A 278 -55.30 26.06 21.75
C ALA A 278 -55.34 25.88 23.27
N GLY A 279 -56.50 26.19 23.85
CA GLY A 279 -56.75 26.04 25.28
C GLY A 279 -57.07 27.37 25.95
N CYS A 280 -58.35 27.74 25.96
CA CYS A 280 -59.05 28.07 27.19
C CYS A 280 -60.55 28.11 26.91
N THR A 281 -61.25 27.21 27.61
CA THR A 281 -62.69 27.16 27.95
C THR A 281 -63.68 27.07 26.81
#